data_AF-A0A836VV53-F1
#
_entry.id   AF-A0A836VV53-F1
#
_cell.length_a   1.000
_cell.length_b   1.000
_cell.length_c   1.000
_cell.angle_alpha   90.00
_cell.angle_beta   90.00
_cell.angle_gamma   90.00
#
_symmetry.space_group_name_H-M   'P 1'
#
loop_
_entity.id
_entity.type
_entity.pdbx_description
1 polymer ?
#
loop_
_entity_poly.entity_id
_entity_poly.type
_entity_poly.pdbx_seq_one_letter_code
_entity_poly.pdbx_strand_id
1 'polypeptide(L)'
;MLGGCGGVYFLAEPGELTVEVFKQDLNRRGAPAELRAILVGPDRRVLQERRIPDDGRGRGSGPGPLQTTRLSTRVERRGVYALNITVSNDRYGREMIWGFRTNCPKYLIETARGHKDQRH
;
A
#
# COMPACT_ATOMS: atom_id res chain seq x y z
N MET A 1 -6.98 13.04 7.43
CA MET A 1 -7.37 12.87 6.00
C MET A 1 -6.77 11.57 5.47
N LEU A 2 -7.45 10.81 4.61
CA LEU A 2 -6.87 9.65 3.92
C LEU A 2 -6.28 10.08 2.57
N GLY A 3 -5.04 9.69 2.29
CA GLY A 3 -4.37 9.88 1.00
C GLY A 3 -4.29 8.57 0.22
N GLY A 4 -4.62 8.60 -1.07
CA GLY A 4 -4.30 7.49 -1.96
C GLY A 4 -2.82 7.51 -2.29
N CYS A 5 -2.08 6.46 -1.94
CA CYS A 5 -0.63 6.35 -2.16
C CYS A 5 -0.28 5.55 -3.40
N GLY A 6 -1.27 5.31 -4.26
CA GLY A 6 -1.14 4.46 -5.43
C GLY A 6 -1.57 3.02 -5.14
N GLY A 7 -1.06 2.10 -5.94
CA GLY A 7 -1.42 0.71 -5.89
C GLY A 7 -0.67 -0.13 -6.91
N VAL A 8 -1.09 -1.37 -7.05
CA VAL A 8 -0.52 -2.32 -8.01
C VAL A 8 -1.63 -3.10 -8.65
N TYR A 9 -1.63 -3.20 -9.97
CA TYR A 9 -2.46 -4.14 -10.70
C TYR A 9 -1.65 -5.40 -11.01
N PHE A 10 -2.23 -6.58 -10.76
CA PHE A 10 -1.63 -7.88 -11.02
C PHE A 10 -2.42 -8.60 -12.09
N LEU A 11 -1.77 -9.06 -13.16
CA LEU A 11 -2.38 -9.98 -14.12
C LEU A 11 -2.11 -11.41 -13.63
N ALA A 12 -2.93 -11.86 -12.69
CA ALA A 12 -2.74 -13.14 -12.01
C ALA A 12 -3.28 -14.30 -12.84
N GLU A 13 -2.54 -15.41 -12.86
CA GLU A 13 -2.95 -16.70 -13.44
C GLU A 13 -3.60 -17.59 -12.36
N PRO A 14 -4.36 -18.64 -12.73
CA PRO A 14 -4.94 -19.56 -11.75
C PRO A 14 -3.90 -20.13 -10.79
N GLY A 15 -4.20 -20.11 -9.49
CA GLY A 15 -3.25 -20.47 -8.43
C GLY A 15 -3.35 -19.57 -7.20
N GLU A 16 -2.33 -19.56 -6.35
CA GLU A 16 -2.26 -18.64 -5.22
C GLU A 16 -1.67 -17.29 -5.68
N LEU A 17 -2.36 -16.19 -5.41
CA LEU A 17 -1.77 -14.85 -5.47
C LEU A 17 -1.36 -14.43 -4.07
N THR A 18 -0.09 -14.08 -3.88
CA THR A 18 0.45 -13.56 -2.62
C THR A 18 1.06 -12.19 -2.82
N VAL A 19 0.81 -11.29 -1.87
CA VAL A 19 1.34 -9.94 -1.86
C VAL A 19 1.78 -9.62 -0.44
N GLU A 20 3.08 -9.44 -0.24
CA GLU A 20 3.64 -8.88 0.97
C GLU A 20 3.81 -7.38 0.77
N VAL A 21 3.32 -6.59 1.73
CA VAL A 21 3.41 -5.14 1.73
C VAL A 21 4.37 -4.72 2.84
N PHE A 22 5.29 -3.83 2.49
CA PHE A 22 6.26 -3.26 3.40
C PHE A 22 5.94 -1.79 3.64
N LYS A 23 6.21 -1.30 4.85
CA LYS A 23 6.11 0.10 5.24
C LYS A 23 7.31 0.48 6.09
N GLN A 24 7.78 1.71 5.92
CA GLN A 24 8.71 2.33 6.85
C GLN A 24 8.31 3.79 7.08
N ASP A 25 8.10 4.16 8.33
CA ASP A 25 7.88 5.56 8.71
C ASP A 25 9.18 6.35 8.63
N LEU A 26 9.10 7.58 8.15
CA LEU A 26 10.22 8.51 8.04
C LEU A 26 10.27 9.49 9.22
N ASN A 27 9.18 9.59 9.99
CA ASN A 27 9.06 10.42 11.19
C ASN A 27 9.44 11.90 10.98
N ARG A 28 9.15 12.48 9.80
CA ARG A 28 9.63 13.83 9.42
C ARG A 28 8.79 14.95 10.04
N ARG A 29 7.47 14.83 10.00
CA ARG A 29 6.53 15.83 10.55
C ARG A 29 5.88 15.34 11.84
N GLY A 30 5.98 14.05 12.15
CA GLY A 30 5.38 13.45 13.36
C GLY A 30 3.86 13.29 13.24
N ALA A 31 3.35 13.21 12.01
CA ALA A 31 1.94 12.95 11.77
C ALA A 31 1.73 11.43 11.66
N PRO A 32 0.78 10.83 12.42
CA PRO A 32 0.56 9.39 12.39
C PRO A 32 0.18 8.89 10.99
N ALA A 33 0.94 7.92 10.47
CA ALA A 33 0.83 7.41 9.12
C ALA A 33 0.45 5.91 9.11
N GLU A 34 -0.78 5.55 9.50
CA GLU A 34 -1.29 4.19 9.32
C GLU A 34 -1.50 3.88 7.83
N LEU A 35 -0.91 2.77 7.36
CA LEU A 35 -1.13 2.25 6.02
C LEU A 35 -2.26 1.21 6.04
N ARG A 36 -3.18 1.31 5.08
CA ARG A 36 -4.20 0.32 4.79
C ARG A 36 -4.00 -0.24 3.39
N ALA A 37 -3.78 -1.55 3.32
CA ALA A 37 -3.60 -2.34 2.11
C ALA A 37 -4.86 -3.16 1.81
N ILE A 38 -5.43 -2.99 0.63
CA ILE A 38 -6.71 -3.60 0.24
C ILE A 38 -6.50 -4.37 -1.06
N LEU A 39 -6.59 -5.70 -1.00
CA LEU A 39 -6.58 -6.57 -2.16
C LEU A 39 -8.00 -6.73 -2.69
N VAL A 40 -8.20 -6.41 -3.97
CA VAL A 40 -9.49 -6.53 -4.67
C VAL A 40 -9.40 -7.47 -5.86
N GLY A 41 -10.51 -8.17 -6.12
CA GLY A 41 -10.65 -9.07 -7.25
C GLY A 41 -10.93 -8.35 -8.57
N PRO A 42 -11.01 -9.09 -9.69
CA PRO A 42 -11.35 -8.55 -11.01
C PRO A 42 -12.73 -7.87 -11.08
N ASP A 43 -13.63 -8.25 -10.19
CA ASP A 43 -14.96 -7.66 -10.01
C ASP A 43 -14.98 -6.49 -9.01
N ARG A 44 -13.80 -6.03 -8.57
CA ARG A 44 -13.58 -5.00 -7.54
C ARG A 44 -14.08 -5.35 -6.15
N ARG A 45 -14.49 -6.59 -5.89
CA ARG A 45 -14.81 -7.01 -4.52
C ARG A 45 -13.55 -7.02 -3.66
N VAL A 46 -13.66 -6.55 -2.42
CA VAL A 46 -12.58 -6.65 -1.44
C VAL A 46 -12.41 -8.11 -1.07
N LEU A 47 -11.23 -8.66 -1.35
CA LEU A 47 -10.85 -10.03 -1.02
C LEU A 47 -10.18 -10.09 0.35
N GLN A 48 -9.30 -9.12 0.63
CA GLN A 48 -8.62 -9.02 1.91
C GLN A 48 -8.19 -7.58 2.20
N GLU A 49 -8.19 -7.23 3.48
CA GLU A 49 -7.67 -5.97 3.98
C GLU A 49 -6.68 -6.22 5.13
N ARG A 50 -5.61 -5.43 5.16
CA ARG A 50 -4.63 -5.39 6.25
C ARG A 50 -4.21 -3.97 6.54
N ARG A 51 -3.79 -3.73 7.79
CA ARG A 51 -3.27 -2.45 8.25
C ARG A 51 -1.86 -2.62 8.79
N ILE A 52 -1.04 -1.61 8.59
CA ILE A 52 0.26 -1.47 9.25
C ILE A 52 0.20 -0.14 10.03
N PRO A 53 0.27 -0.18 11.37
CA PRO A 53 0.15 1.01 12.20
C PRO A 53 1.35 1.94 12.02
N ASP A 54 1.20 3.18 12.48
CA ASP A 54 2.33 4.08 12.76
C ASP A 54 3.32 3.42 13.74
N ASP A 55 4.62 3.67 13.58
CA ASP A 55 5.65 3.11 14.46
C ASP A 55 5.69 3.75 15.86
N GLY A 56 4.94 4.83 16.08
CA GLY A 56 4.81 5.55 17.34
C GLY A 56 6.04 6.38 17.72
N ARG A 57 7.03 6.53 16.84
CA ARG A 57 8.25 7.27 17.14
C ARG A 57 8.04 8.78 16.99
N GLY A 58 8.81 9.52 17.78
CA GLY A 58 8.73 10.98 17.80
C GLY A 58 9.25 11.61 16.50
N ARG A 59 8.76 12.82 16.20
CA ARG A 59 9.27 13.62 15.09
C ARG A 59 10.80 13.76 15.14
N GLY A 60 11.46 13.54 14.00
CA GLY A 60 12.90 13.66 13.86
C GLY A 60 13.69 12.46 14.35
N SER A 61 13.05 11.37 14.80
CA SER A 61 13.72 10.13 15.21
C SER A 61 14.42 9.38 14.08
N GLY A 62 14.30 9.89 12.84
CA GLY A 62 14.74 9.20 11.64
C GLY A 62 13.82 8.03 11.24
N PRO A 63 14.21 7.29 10.19
CA PRO A 63 13.44 6.16 9.70
C PRO A 63 13.15 5.11 10.78
N GLY A 64 11.89 4.70 10.86
CA GLY A 64 11.41 3.63 11.71
C GLY A 64 11.90 2.23 11.29
N PRO A 65 11.53 1.19 12.05
CA PRO A 65 11.73 -0.18 11.63
C PRO A 65 10.88 -0.50 10.38
N LEU A 66 11.35 -1.45 9.56
CA LEU A 66 10.54 -1.98 8.46
C LEU A 66 9.39 -2.82 9.05
N GLN A 67 8.16 -2.47 8.73
CA GLN A 67 6.96 -3.19 9.13
C GLN A 67 6.36 -3.89 7.91
N THR A 68 5.76 -5.07 8.11
CA THR A 68 5.22 -5.88 7.00
C THR A 68 3.83 -6.45 7.30
N THR A 69 3.07 -6.70 6.23
CA THR A 69 1.86 -7.53 6.28
C THR A 69 1.72 -8.34 5.00
N ARG A 70 1.02 -9.48 5.06
CA ARG A 70 0.74 -10.32 3.89
C ARG A 70 -0.75 -10.37 3.57
N LEU A 71 -1.07 -10.28 2.29
CA LEU A 71 -2.38 -10.55 1.70
C LEU A 71 -2.25 -11.73 0.73
N SER A 72 -3.28 -12.56 0.65
CA SER A 72 -3.34 -13.65 -0.33
C SER A 72 -4.76 -13.97 -0.75
N THR A 73 -4.90 -14.56 -1.92
CA THR A 73 -6.17 -15.09 -2.42
C THR A 73 -5.93 -16.26 -3.36
N ARG A 74 -6.93 -17.14 -3.49
CA ARG A 74 -6.97 -18.12 -4.58
C ARG A 74 -7.52 -17.45 -5.84
N VAL A 75 -6.81 -17.60 -6.94
CA VAL A 75 -7.19 -17.13 -8.27
C VAL A 75 -7.84 -18.31 -9.01
N GLU A 76 -9.13 -18.22 -9.25
CA GLU A 76 -9.88 -19.27 -9.96
C GLU A 76 -9.72 -19.19 -11.48
N ARG A 77 -9.64 -17.96 -11.99
CA ARG A 77 -9.48 -17.63 -13.41
C ARG A 77 -8.54 -16.46 -13.57
N ARG A 78 -7.81 -16.46 -14.69
CA ARG A 78 -6.93 -15.35 -15.06
C ARG A 78 -7.71 -14.03 -15.04
N GLY A 79 -7.11 -13.00 -14.44
CA GLY A 79 -7.77 -11.70 -14.33
C GLY A 79 -6.88 -10.63 -13.71
N VAL A 80 -7.36 -9.38 -13.78
CA VAL A 80 -6.68 -8.25 -13.16
C VAL A 80 -7.14 -8.12 -11.71
N TYR A 81 -6.22 -8.33 -10.77
CA TYR A 81 -6.40 -8.06 -9.35
C TYR A 81 -5.74 -6.72 -9.03
N ALA A 82 -6.17 -6.04 -7.98
CA ALA A 82 -5.53 -4.80 -7.57
C ALA A 82 -5.22 -4.76 -6.08
N LEU A 83 -4.07 -4.20 -5.73
CA LEU A 83 -3.72 -3.77 -4.38
C LEU A 83 -3.87 -2.25 -4.33
N ASN A 84 -4.77 -1.76 -3.50
CA ASN A 84 -4.90 -0.34 -3.21
C ASN A 84 -4.17 0.00 -1.91
N ILE A 85 -3.36 1.06 -1.92
CA ILE A 85 -2.68 1.57 -0.75
C ILE A 85 -3.23 2.93 -0.37
N THR A 86 -3.67 3.04 0.88
CA THR A 86 -4.09 4.32 1.48
C THR A 86 -3.32 4.56 2.76
N VAL A 87 -3.11 5.83 3.09
CA VAL A 87 -2.43 6.24 4.32
C VAL A 87 -3.22 7.32 5.06
N SER A 88 -3.24 7.25 6.38
CA SER A 88 -3.76 8.34 7.21
C SER A 88 -2.78 9.52 7.23
N ASN A 89 -3.31 10.74 7.19
CA ASN A 89 -2.62 12.01 7.42
C ASN A 89 -1.39 12.29 6.55
N ASP A 90 -1.16 11.48 5.52
CA ASP A 90 -0.02 11.62 4.62
C ASP A 90 -0.44 11.68 3.15
N ARG A 91 -1.33 12.63 2.83
CA ARG A 91 -1.85 12.89 1.48
C ARG A 91 -0.75 13.07 0.41
N TYR A 92 0.43 13.54 0.82
CA TYR A 92 1.55 13.85 -0.08
C TYR A 92 2.67 12.81 -0.06
N GLY A 93 2.52 11.70 0.68
CA GLY A 93 3.54 10.63 0.76
C GLY A 93 4.88 11.11 1.30
N ARG A 94 4.88 11.90 2.38
CA ARG A 94 6.10 12.48 3.00
C ARG A 94 6.44 11.89 4.36
N GLU A 95 5.51 11.20 5.01
CA GLU A 95 5.73 10.58 6.33
C GLU A 95 6.15 9.12 6.24
N MET A 96 5.88 8.42 5.15
CA MET A 96 6.28 7.02 5.01
C MET A 96 6.67 6.65 3.59
N ILE A 97 7.37 5.54 3.47
CA ILE A 97 7.56 4.82 2.21
C ILE A 97 6.90 3.46 2.30
N TRP A 98 6.43 2.95 1.17
CA TRP A 98 5.88 1.61 1.06
C TRP A 98 6.45 0.88 -0.15
N GLY A 99 6.41 -0.45 -0.09
CA GLY A 99 6.79 -1.32 -1.18
C GLY A 99 6.00 -2.62 -1.13
N PHE A 100 6.24 -3.50 -2.09
CA PHE A 100 5.60 -4.82 -2.10
C PHE A 100 6.49 -5.89 -2.72
N ARG A 101 6.18 -7.15 -2.40
CA ARG A 101 6.72 -8.35 -3.03
C ARG A 101 5.56 -9.26 -3.39
N THR A 102 5.59 -9.88 -4.56
CA THR A 102 4.52 -10.76 -5.03
C THR A 102 5.09 -11.96 -5.78
N ASN A 103 4.32 -13.04 -5.84
CA ASN A 103 4.56 -14.17 -6.73
C ASN A 103 3.96 -13.95 -8.14
N CYS A 104 3.25 -12.85 -8.39
CA CYS A 104 2.71 -12.54 -9.71
C CYS A 104 3.80 -11.91 -10.60
N PRO A 105 4.18 -12.53 -11.73
CA PRO A 105 5.27 -12.02 -12.56
C PRO A 105 4.87 -10.81 -13.42
N LYS A 106 3.56 -10.59 -13.62
CA LYS A 106 3.01 -9.54 -14.49
C LYS A 106 2.24 -8.54 -13.65
N TYR A 107 2.80 -7.36 -13.45
CA TYR A 107 2.18 -6.30 -12.67
C TYR A 107 2.44 -4.92 -13.27
N LEU A 108 1.57 -3.99 -12.92
CA LEU A 108 1.68 -2.58 -13.25
C LEU A 108 1.56 -1.78 -11.95
N ILE A 109 2.54 -0.92 -11.68
CA ILE A 109 2.52 -0.03 -10.52
C ILE A 109 1.73 1.24 -10.89
N GLU A 110 0.69 1.55 -10.12
CA GLU A 110 0.01 2.84 -10.16
C GLU A 110 0.66 3.74 -9.10
N THR A 111 1.41 4.75 -9.53
CA THR A 111 1.93 5.76 -8.61
C THR A 111 0.84 6.76 -8.24
N ALA A 112 0.90 7.28 -7.01
CA ALA A 112 -0.15 8.07 -6.38
C ALA A 112 -0.73 9.20 -7.27
N ARG A 113 -2.07 9.32 -7.30
CA ARG A 113 -2.85 10.42 -7.90
C ARG A 113 -2.96 11.66 -6.98
N GLY A 114 -1.94 11.92 -6.16
CA GLY A 114 -1.95 13.07 -5.26
C GLY A 114 -1.87 14.37 -6.07
N HIS A 115 -2.99 15.10 -6.18
CA HIS A 115 -2.99 16.48 -6.67
C HIS A 115 -1.96 17.26 -5.86
N LYS A 116 -0.87 17.67 -6.50
CA LYS A 116 0.06 18.66 -5.95
C LYS A 116 -0.58 20.04 -6.12
N ASP A 117 -1.67 20.30 -5.40
CA ASP A 117 -2.12 21.68 -5.20
C ASP A 117 -1.14 22.34 -4.22
N GLN A 118 0.10 22.56 -4.66
CA GLN A 118 0.95 23.56 -4.04
C GLN A 118 0.34 24.90 -4.43
N ARG A 119 -0.04 25.71 -3.43
CA ARG A 119 -0.23 27.15 -3.68
C ARG A 119 1.12 27.68 -4.16
N HIS A 120 1.17 28.12 -5.42
CA HIS A 120 2.26 28.93 -5.97
C HIS A 120 2.16 30.34 -5.40
#